data_AF-A0A653DP23-F1
#
_entry.id   AF-A0A653DP23-F1
#
_cell.length_a   1.000
_cell.length_b   1.000
_cell.length_c   1.000
_cell.angle_alpha   90.00
_cell.angle_beta   90.00
_cell.angle_gamma   90.00
#
_symmetry.space_group_name_H-M   'P 1'
#
loop_
_entity.id
_entity.type
_entity.pdbx_description
1 polymer ?
#
loop_
_entity_poly.entity_id
_entity_poly.type
_entity_poly.pdbx_seq_one_letter_code
_entity_poly.pdbx_strand_id
1 'polypeptide(L)'
;AGITGKPWAAQGAKLKKTFERHILIPRPDYNSIYLYWRELLMPYHGVDRNFNVTALTKVTVNYPFPVLKQVLEEVLVPRRIVQLRFKPLTCEEIYEVFVSKGIEPITDKEYKKFIKYYQKTPLGKEKKAFNKWADLKREQEAKAKEKQNKKK
;
A
#
# COMPACT_ATOMS: atom_id res chain seq x y z
N ALA A 1 11.65 8.03 -16.96
CA ALA A 1 10.57 7.17 -16.40
C ALA A 1 9.32 8.02 -16.21
N GLY A 2 8.12 7.50 -16.47
CA GLY A 2 6.85 8.23 -16.29
C GLY A 2 6.01 7.61 -15.16
N ILE A 3 5.38 8.47 -14.36
CA ILE A 3 4.40 8.07 -13.33
C ILE A 3 3.04 8.66 -13.67
N THR A 4 1.96 7.91 -13.42
CA THR A 4 0.60 8.41 -13.66
C THR A 4 -0.39 7.80 -12.67
N GLY A 5 -1.25 8.63 -12.10
CA GLY A 5 -2.38 8.20 -11.26
C GLY A 5 -3.65 7.90 -12.06
N LYS A 6 -3.67 8.13 -13.38
CA LYS A 6 -4.85 7.92 -14.24
C LYS A 6 -4.44 7.33 -15.59
N PRO A 7 -3.92 6.10 -15.63
CA PRO A 7 -3.40 5.49 -16.86
C PRO A 7 -4.46 5.31 -17.97
N TRP A 8 -5.74 5.23 -17.61
CA TRP A 8 -6.85 5.12 -18.57
C TRP A 8 -7.18 6.43 -19.30
N ALA A 9 -6.71 7.58 -18.83
CA ALA A 9 -6.94 8.86 -19.49
C ALA A 9 -6.13 9.03 -20.78
N ALA A 10 -5.09 8.21 -20.97
CA ALA A 10 -4.22 8.26 -22.13
C ALA A 10 -4.64 7.23 -23.19
N GLN A 11 -4.18 7.44 -24.43
CA GLN A 11 -4.39 6.50 -25.53
C GLN A 11 -3.57 5.22 -25.28
N GLY A 12 -4.22 4.15 -24.85
CA GLY A 12 -3.56 2.92 -24.39
C GLY A 12 -2.65 2.25 -25.44
N ALA A 13 -2.95 2.37 -26.73
CA ALA A 13 -2.08 1.85 -27.80
C ALA A 13 -0.74 2.60 -27.88
N LYS A 14 -0.76 3.93 -27.72
CA LYS A 14 0.46 4.75 -27.71
C LYS A 14 1.27 4.48 -26.45
N LEU A 15 0.65 4.41 -25.27
CA LEU A 15 1.37 4.10 -24.02
C LEU A 15 2.09 2.75 -24.07
N LYS A 16 1.44 1.72 -24.61
CA LYS A 16 2.07 0.40 -24.79
C LYS A 16 3.26 0.42 -25.74
N LYS A 17 3.24 1.29 -26.75
CA LYS A 17 4.35 1.46 -27.70
C LYS A 17 5.49 2.27 -27.10
N THR A 18 5.17 3.29 -26.30
CA THR A 18 6.17 4.19 -25.69
C THR A 18 6.89 3.54 -24.52
N PHE A 19 6.19 2.76 -23.70
CA PHE A 19 6.77 2.13 -22.50
C PHE A 19 6.78 0.61 -22.64
N GLU A 20 7.99 0.02 -22.70
CA GLU A 20 8.16 -1.43 -22.79
C GLU A 20 7.60 -2.14 -21.54
N ARG A 21 7.89 -1.59 -20.36
CA ARG A 21 7.49 -2.17 -19.07
C ARG A 21 6.52 -1.26 -18.33
N HIS A 22 5.44 -1.86 -17.85
CA HIS A 22 4.44 -1.20 -17.02
C HIS A 22 4.44 -1.87 -15.64
N ILE A 23 4.66 -1.10 -14.59
CA ILE A 23 4.69 -1.60 -13.21
C ILE A 23 3.50 -1.00 -12.46
N LEU A 24 2.67 -1.87 -11.90
CA LEU A 24 1.59 -1.45 -11.01
C LEU A 24 2.13 -1.43 -9.57
N ILE A 25 2.08 -0.26 -8.94
CA ILE A 25 2.32 -0.12 -7.51
C ILE A 25 1.03 -0.58 -6.80
N PRO A 26 1.08 -1.63 -5.95
CA PRO A 26 -0.10 -2.11 -5.26
C PRO A 26 -0.56 -1.10 -4.20
N ARG A 27 -1.85 -1.16 -3.87
CA ARG A 27 -2.38 -0.43 -2.72
C ARG A 27 -1.74 -0.98 -1.44
N PRO A 28 -1.30 -0.14 -0.50
CA PRO A 28 -0.72 -0.60 0.76
C PRO A 28 -1.69 -1.46 1.56
N ASP A 29 -1.20 -2.58 2.08
CA ASP A 29 -1.92 -3.43 3.03
C ASP A 29 -1.67 -2.95 4.47
N TYR A 30 -2.43 -3.52 5.42
CA TYR A 30 -2.32 -3.20 6.84
C TYR A 30 -0.89 -3.33 7.36
N ASN A 31 -0.19 -4.42 7.03
CA ASN A 31 1.14 -4.68 7.57
C ASN A 31 2.16 -3.68 7.01
N SER A 32 2.09 -3.38 5.72
CA SER A 32 2.96 -2.35 5.13
C SER A 32 2.72 -0.97 5.75
N ILE A 33 1.47 -0.60 6.03
CA ILE A 33 1.16 0.68 6.69
C ILE A 33 1.66 0.70 8.14
N TYR A 34 1.51 -0.41 8.86
CA TYR A 34 2.03 -0.54 10.22
C TYR A 34 3.55 -0.33 10.28
N LEU A 35 4.28 -1.02 9.40
CA LEU A 35 5.73 -0.88 9.28
C LEU A 35 6.11 0.54 8.86
N TYR A 36 5.39 1.13 7.92
CA TYR A 36 5.66 2.47 7.45
C TYR A 36 5.44 3.53 8.53
N TRP A 37 4.37 3.41 9.34
CA TRP A 37 4.16 4.30 10.49
C TRP A 37 5.26 4.17 11.54
N ARG A 38 5.72 2.94 11.83
CA ARG A 38 6.86 2.70 12.70
C ARG A 38 8.11 3.38 12.14
N GLU A 39 8.41 3.20 10.85
CA GLU A 39 9.56 3.82 10.19
C GLU A 39 9.50 5.34 10.22
N LEU A 40 8.32 5.93 10.02
CA LEU A 40 8.12 7.38 10.04
C LEU A 40 8.20 7.99 11.45
N LEU A 41 7.68 7.30 12.48
CA LEU A 41 7.57 7.85 13.84
C LEU A 41 8.80 7.60 14.71
N MET A 42 9.46 6.44 14.56
CA MET A 42 10.58 6.05 15.42
C MET A 42 11.85 6.92 15.33
N PRO A 43 12.12 7.68 14.25
CA PRO A 43 13.20 8.67 14.22
C PRO A 43 13.02 9.84 15.19
N TYR A 44 11.78 10.15 15.60
CA TYR A 44 11.51 11.25 16.51
C TYR A 44 11.68 10.81 17.97
N HIS A 45 12.75 11.27 18.62
CA HIS A 45 13.10 10.92 20.01
C HIS A 45 12.01 11.29 21.04
N GLY A 46 11.13 12.26 20.71
CA GLY A 46 10.02 12.65 21.57
C GLY A 46 8.77 11.78 21.43
N VAL A 47 8.71 10.88 20.44
CA VAL A 47 7.58 9.97 20.27
C VAL A 47 7.78 8.73 21.14
N ASP A 48 6.75 8.38 21.91
CA ASP A 48 6.76 7.19 22.76
C ASP A 48 6.97 5.91 21.92
N ARG A 49 7.89 5.05 22.37
CA ARG A 49 8.14 3.74 21.75
C ARG A 49 6.93 2.82 21.83
N ASN A 50 6.06 3.03 22.82
CA ASN A 50 4.80 2.32 23.02
C ASN A 50 3.60 3.00 22.32
N PHE A 51 3.84 4.01 21.48
CA PHE A 51 2.79 4.66 20.70
C PHE A 51 1.95 3.62 19.94
N ASN A 52 0.62 3.75 20.05
CA ASN A 52 -0.35 2.78 19.54
C ASN A 52 -0.48 2.84 18.01
N VAL A 53 0.58 2.39 17.30
CA VAL A 53 0.62 2.34 15.84
C VAL A 53 -0.48 1.43 15.28
N THR A 54 -0.90 0.40 16.01
CA THR A 54 -1.98 -0.50 15.61
C THR A 54 -3.30 0.25 15.42
N ALA A 55 -3.67 1.12 16.36
CA ALA A 55 -4.90 1.93 16.24
C ALA A 55 -4.83 2.87 15.02
N LEU A 56 -3.72 3.59 14.87
CA LEU A 56 -3.50 4.49 13.73
C LEU A 56 -3.53 3.73 12.40
N THR A 57 -2.91 2.56 12.34
CA THR A 57 -2.87 1.71 11.14
C THR A 57 -4.28 1.29 10.74
N LYS A 58 -5.14 0.87 11.69
CA LYS A 58 -6.51 0.44 11.40
C LYS A 58 -7.35 1.53 10.73
N VAL A 59 -7.17 2.79 11.13
CA VAL A 59 -7.93 3.92 10.57
C VAL A 59 -7.29 4.50 9.31
N THR A 60 -6.02 4.21 9.06
CA THR A 60 -5.26 4.70 7.88
C THR A 60 -4.99 3.59 6.86
N VAL A 61 -5.71 2.46 6.90
CA VAL A 61 -5.62 1.41 5.88
C VAL A 61 -5.98 1.99 4.51
N ASN A 62 -5.30 1.53 3.45
CA ASN A 62 -5.52 1.92 2.05
C ASN A 62 -5.09 3.34 1.66
N TYR A 63 -4.51 4.13 2.56
CA TYR A 63 -3.91 5.41 2.20
C TYR A 63 -2.54 5.22 1.51
N PRO A 64 -2.20 6.01 0.49
CA PRO A 64 -0.88 5.97 -0.14
C PRO A 64 0.23 6.41 0.82
N PHE A 65 1.41 5.77 0.77
CA PHE A 65 2.56 6.15 1.61
C PHE A 65 2.94 7.64 1.54
N PRO A 66 2.98 8.29 0.36
CA PRO A 66 3.30 9.71 0.29
C PRO A 66 2.33 10.59 1.09
N VAL A 67 1.04 10.20 1.13
CA VAL A 67 0.01 10.91 1.89
C VAL A 67 0.23 10.76 3.39
N LEU A 68 0.54 9.55 3.86
CA LEU A 68 0.85 9.31 5.28
C LEU A 68 2.04 10.15 5.74
N LYS A 69 3.09 10.22 4.91
CA LYS A 69 4.27 11.06 5.18
C LYS A 69 3.92 12.54 5.25
N GLN A 70 3.16 13.05 4.27
CA GLN A 70 2.73 14.45 4.24
C GLN A 70 1.91 14.82 5.48
N VAL A 71 0.96 13.97 5.87
CA VAL A 71 0.17 14.20 7.08
C VAL A 71 1.06 14.26 8.32
N LEU A 72 2.04 13.36 8.44
CA LEU A 72 2.95 13.38 9.57
C LEU A 72 3.82 14.65 9.60
N GLU A 73 4.33 15.08 8.45
CA GLU A 73 5.14 16.30 8.33
C GLU A 73 4.35 17.57 8.70
N GLU A 74 3.03 17.56 8.47
CA GLU A 74 2.14 18.65 8.89
C GLU A 74 1.86 18.67 10.40
N VAL A 75 1.80 17.50 11.04
CA VAL A 75 1.64 17.41 12.50
C VAL A 75 2.95 17.71 13.21
N LEU A 76 4.04 17.07 12.79
CA LEU A 76 5.36 17.15 13.41
C LEU A 76 6.17 18.33 12.90
N VAL A 77 5.59 19.53 12.97
CA VAL A 77 6.32 20.78 12.77
C VAL A 77 7.35 21.01 13.91
N PRO A 78 8.42 21.79 13.70
CA PRO A 78 9.47 21.98 14.71
C PRO A 78 8.96 22.37 16.11
N ARG A 79 7.96 23.26 16.16
CA ARG A 79 7.30 23.65 17.41
C ARG A 79 6.66 22.45 18.12
N ARG A 80 5.99 21.58 17.38
CA ARG A 80 5.32 20.40 17.92
C ARG A 80 6.33 19.38 18.42
N ILE A 81 7.44 19.18 17.69
CA ILE A 81 8.53 18.27 18.07
C ILE A 81 9.09 18.62 19.46
N VAL A 82 9.33 19.90 19.75
CA VAL A 82 9.82 20.34 21.07
C VAL A 82 8.80 20.05 22.18
N GLN A 83 7.50 20.19 21.87
CA GLN A 83 6.41 19.96 22.83
C GLN A 83 6.20 18.48 23.14
N LEU A 84 6.69 17.55 22.32
CA LEU A 84 6.52 16.10 22.52
C LEU A 84 6.99 15.62 23.91
N ARG A 85 8.00 16.29 24.48
CA ARG A 85 8.53 15.97 25.82
C ARG A 85 7.50 16.16 26.95
N PHE A 86 6.61 17.13 26.81
CA PHE A 86 5.63 17.49 27.84
C PHE A 86 4.19 17.15 27.44
N LYS A 87 3.92 17.07 26.15
CA LYS A 87 2.64 16.72 25.55
C LYS A 87 2.87 15.58 24.53
N PRO A 88 2.62 14.31 24.91
CA PRO A 88 2.79 13.17 24.02
C PRO A 88 2.01 13.33 22.71
N LEU A 89 2.49 12.67 21.65
CA LEU A 89 1.76 12.56 20.38
C LEU A 89 0.60 11.58 20.56
N THR A 90 -0.59 11.93 20.08
CA THR A 90 -1.75 11.04 20.10
C THR A 90 -2.13 10.58 18.70
N CYS A 91 -2.86 9.47 18.61
CA CYS A 91 -3.37 8.98 17.32
C CYS A 91 -4.43 9.92 16.74
N GLU A 92 -5.24 10.54 17.60
CA GLU A 92 -6.28 11.48 17.16
C GLU A 92 -5.68 12.70 16.48
N GLU A 93 -4.59 13.26 17.01
CA GLU A 93 -3.90 14.43 16.43
C GLU A 93 -3.45 14.17 14.99
N ILE A 94 -2.95 12.96 14.71
CA ILE A 94 -2.57 12.56 13.36
C ILE A 94 -3.81 12.34 12.48
N TYR A 95 -4.82 11.66 13.01
CA TYR A 95 -6.03 11.34 12.25
C TYR A 95 -6.88 12.58 11.93
N GLU A 96 -6.86 13.60 12.78
CA GLU A 96 -7.57 14.87 12.60
C GLU A 96 -7.16 15.58 11.31
N VAL A 97 -5.90 15.46 10.89
CA VAL A 97 -5.43 16.01 9.60
C VAL A 97 -6.13 15.36 8.41
N PHE A 98 -6.36 14.04 8.46
CA PHE A 98 -7.08 13.34 7.39
C PHE A 98 -8.52 13.84 7.30
N VAL A 99 -9.19 14.00 8.43
CA VAL A 99 -10.58 14.44 8.51
C VAL A 99 -10.73 15.90 8.09
N SER A 100 -9.93 16.80 8.67
CA SER A 100 -10.00 18.24 8.41
C SER A 100 -9.71 18.61 6.96
N LYS A 101 -8.83 17.85 6.29
CA LYS A 101 -8.47 18.07 4.88
C LYS A 101 -9.29 17.24 3.90
N GLY A 102 -10.22 16.41 4.37
CA GLY A 102 -11.01 15.54 3.50
C GLY A 102 -10.15 14.58 2.66
N ILE A 103 -9.03 14.11 3.23
CA ILE A 103 -8.14 13.17 2.53
C ILE A 103 -8.80 11.79 2.61
N GLU A 104 -9.13 11.22 1.45
CA GLU A 104 -9.80 9.92 1.38
C GLU A 104 -8.82 8.78 1.03
N PRO A 105 -9.05 7.56 1.55
CA PRO A 105 -8.26 6.40 1.18
C PRO A 105 -8.56 5.93 -0.25
N ILE A 106 -7.64 5.16 -0.85
CA ILE A 106 -7.89 4.56 -2.17
C ILE A 106 -9.05 3.57 -2.06
N THR A 107 -10.15 3.87 -2.73
CA THR A 107 -11.35 3.03 -2.71
C THR A 107 -11.14 1.75 -3.53
N ASP A 108 -11.85 0.67 -3.17
CA ASP A 108 -11.79 -0.58 -3.92
C ASP A 108 -12.20 -0.42 -5.39
N LYS A 109 -13.14 0.50 -5.67
CA LYS A 109 -13.58 0.83 -7.04
C LYS A 109 -12.43 1.42 -7.85
N GLU A 110 -11.65 2.33 -7.26
CA GLU A 110 -10.50 2.94 -7.92
C GLU A 110 -9.39 1.92 -8.12
N TYR A 111 -9.08 1.14 -7.10
CA TYR A 111 -8.07 0.09 -7.19
C TYR A 111 -8.40 -0.94 -8.27
N LYS A 112 -9.69 -1.33 -8.40
CA LYS A 112 -10.16 -2.19 -9.50
C LYS A 112 -9.91 -1.58 -10.89
N LYS A 113 -9.98 -0.25 -11.06
CA LYS A 113 -9.65 0.39 -12.34
C LYS A 113 -8.17 0.20 -12.69
N PHE A 114 -7.28 0.36 -11.71
CA PHE A 114 -5.84 0.10 -11.89
C PHE A 114 -5.55 -1.36 -12.24
N ILE A 115 -6.17 -2.31 -11.53
CA ILE A 115 -6.00 -3.74 -11.83
C ILE A 115 -6.48 -4.05 -13.26
N LYS A 116 -7.68 -3.58 -13.64
CA LYS A 116 -8.24 -3.79 -14.98
C LYS A 116 -7.35 -3.21 -16.07
N TYR A 117 -6.76 -2.03 -15.84
CA TYR A 117 -5.80 -1.45 -16.77
C TYR A 117 -4.53 -2.32 -16.86
N TYR A 118 -3.94 -2.68 -15.72
CA TYR A 118 -2.71 -3.44 -15.66
C TYR A 118 -2.83 -4.80 -16.36
N GLN A 119 -3.96 -5.50 -16.21
CA GLN A 119 -4.24 -6.77 -16.89
C GLN A 119 -4.23 -6.66 -18.43
N LYS A 120 -4.43 -5.46 -19.00
CA LYS A 120 -4.37 -5.23 -20.45
C LYS A 120 -2.94 -5.00 -20.96
N THR A 121 -1.97 -4.78 -20.06
CA THR A 121 -0.55 -4.59 -20.42
C THR A 121 0.12 -5.94 -20.74
N PRO A 122 1.20 -5.98 -21.55
CA PRO A 122 1.93 -7.21 -21.82
C PRO A 122 2.37 -7.93 -20.53
N LEU A 123 3.01 -7.20 -19.61
CA LEU A 123 3.48 -7.74 -18.33
C LEU A 123 2.31 -8.24 -17.45
N GLY A 124 1.16 -7.56 -17.47
CA GLY A 124 -0.03 -8.00 -16.76
C GLY A 124 -0.62 -9.31 -17.31
N LYS A 125 -0.51 -9.55 -18.63
CA LYS A 125 -0.91 -10.82 -19.25
C LYS A 125 0.04 -11.95 -18.89
N GLU A 126 1.35 -11.69 -18.96
CA GLU A 126 2.40 -12.64 -18.55
C GLU A 126 2.23 -13.04 -17.08
N LYS A 127 2.04 -12.06 -16.18
CA LYS A 127 1.79 -12.32 -14.76
C LYS A 127 0.55 -13.20 -14.56
N LYS A 128 -0.53 -12.96 -15.31
CA LYS A 128 -1.75 -13.78 -15.22
C LYS A 128 -1.49 -15.23 -15.69
N ALA A 129 -0.75 -15.41 -16.77
CA ALA A 129 -0.38 -16.73 -17.27
C ALA A 129 0.53 -17.47 -16.27
N PHE A 130 1.53 -16.78 -15.72
CA PHE A 130 2.42 -17.32 -14.69
C PHE A 130 1.67 -17.76 -13.44
N ASN A 131 0.76 -16.92 -12.93
CA ASN A 131 -0.05 -17.27 -11.77
C ASN A 131 -0.92 -18.52 -12.03
N LYS A 132 -1.58 -18.59 -13.19
CA LYS A 132 -2.38 -19.77 -13.57
C LYS A 132 -1.54 -21.04 -13.63
N TRP A 133 -0.34 -20.96 -14.21
CA TRP A 133 0.60 -22.08 -14.25
C TRP A 133 1.05 -22.50 -12.84
N ALA A 134 1.38 -21.54 -11.97
CA ALA A 134 1.78 -21.80 -10.59
C ALA A 134 0.66 -22.43 -9.76
N ASP A 135 -0.59 -22.02 -9.96
CA ASP A 135 -1.77 -22.58 -9.29
C ASP A 135 -1.98 -24.05 -9.68
N LEU A 136 -1.94 -24.36 -10.98
CA LEU A 136 -2.04 -25.73 -11.48
C LEU A 136 -0.93 -26.64 -10.91
N LYS A 137 0.30 -26.12 -10.81
CA LYS A 137 1.42 -26.85 -10.22
C LYS A 137 1.20 -27.15 -8.73
N ARG A 138 0.73 -26.16 -7.96
CA ARG A 138 0.41 -26.33 -6.53
C ARG A 138 -0.69 -27.37 -6.31
N GLU A 139 -1.71 -27.40 -7.15
CA GLU A 139 -2.78 -28.41 -7.08
C GLU A 139 -2.27 -29.83 -7.39
N GLN A 140 -1.39 -29.97 -8.39
CA GLN A 140 -0.77 -31.26 -8.72
C GLN A 140 0.11 -31.77 -7.58
N GLU A 141 0.91 -30.89 -6.97
CA GLU A 141 1.76 -31.22 -5.81
C GLU A 141 0.92 -31.61 -4.58
N ALA A 142 -0.19 -30.91 -4.31
CA ALA A 142 -1.12 -31.26 -3.23
C ALA A 142 -1.75 -32.65 -3.45
N LYS A 143 -2.25 -32.92 -4.66
CA LYS A 143 -2.80 -34.24 -5.03
C LYS A 143 -1.77 -35.36 -4.95
N ALA A 144 -0.52 -35.09 -5.29
CA ALA A 144 0.57 -36.06 -5.16
C ALA A 144 0.89 -36.38 -3.69
N LYS A 145 0.93 -35.36 -2.82
CA LYS A 145 1.13 -35.53 -1.36
C LYS A 145 -0.03 -36.30 -0.71
N GLU A 146 -1.27 -36.01 -1.08
CA GLU A 146 -2.44 -36.75 -0.59
C GLU A 146 -2.40 -38.24 -0.99
N LYS A 147 -2.00 -38.53 -2.23
CA LYS A 147 -1.82 -39.91 -2.71
C LYS A 147 -0.69 -40.64 -1.99
N GLN A 148 0.38 -39.94 -1.60
CA GLN A 148 1.47 -40.51 -0.80
C GLN A 148 1.05 -40.78 0.65
N ASN A 149 0.28 -39.86 1.27
CA ASN A 149 -0.23 -40.05 2.63
C ASN A 149 -1.29 -41.17 2.73
N LYS A 150 -2.05 -41.46 1.67
CA LYS A 150 -3.00 -42.59 1.62
C LYS A 150 -2.35 -43.95 1.38
N LYS A 151 -1.08 -43.98 0.97
CA LYS A 151 -0.32 -45.22 0.73
C LYS A 151 0.59 -45.60 1.91
N LYS A 152 0.71 -44.73 2.91
CA LYS A 152 1.28 -45.02 4.23
C LYS A 152 0.16 -45.38 5.18
#